data_AF-J4C397-F1
#
_entry.id   AF-J4C397-F1
#
_cell.length_a   1.000
_cell.length_b   1.000
_cell.length_c   1.000
_cell.angle_alpha   90.00
_cell.angle_beta   90.00
_cell.angle_gamma   90.00
#
_symmetry.space_group_name_H-M   'P 1'
#
loop_
_entity.id
_entity.type
_entity.pdbx_description
1 polymer ?
#
loop_
_entity_poly.entity_id
_entity_poly.type
_entity_poly.pdbx_seq_one_letter_code
_entity_poly.pdbx_strand_id
1 'polypeptide(L)'
;MNNIPESFTHNNGSVLVDELDQLKEFEFNKVNEQVINKISLLSRDLYDKNLSRLDFIKKLTTIGREVYLDSPNDFLFQKLPNKANLLKEFDTTDLVNCNRDGKDHFIIKSPGCVKYKLIQDCSFFIYFSIFVYENKFLYVDGTSESLIYRGIISILVSIINNLFSNTHNISNIESILTNKHHIGDILYSNKIVKNLLDLNIVNKSVVDAIIKHIESEFSQQINLNRTIDSLSNSATVEKLIDVAVLLSGGVDSSLSLWILKNRGYHVEAFYLQVNDIDDDTGTCKSDDLKFASEVCKKIGVKLNVLPFSKLYYDDILKDFIENYKQGEVPNPDVWCNNRIKFGQFLDRAINWGFDYVASGHYASAVQDKSLCADRRIRRLVLSKDPVKDQTYFLSRLNQFQLSKLIFPLEYLTKQQVREYARIIGLPSHNKEDSVGLCFMEDMNISEYLLSKLGKNTGPIVDYKTKQIIGEHPGVFNYSIGQRKNLNNYIYTKCNPNTLRYVIKKDLNNNVLYVTEDYDSEEYTQPGGVRRSFKITDIFFNTTDYAEVLNRCKIEDGIDAHGDAYRLRVKLRHSPKFYDSITHLYNNSSNIVCLSEADSGISTGQYCVFYLDDLCLGSAKMITSY
;
A
#
# COMPACT_ATOMS: atom_id res chain seq x y z
N MET A 1 19.85 37.91 -19.53
CA MET A 1 20.90 37.31 -20.37
C MET A 1 20.71 35.80 -20.26
N ASN A 2 19.70 35.27 -20.95
CA ASN A 2 19.79 34.62 -22.26
C ASN A 2 20.79 33.46 -22.26
N ASN A 3 20.26 32.24 -22.16
CA ASN A 3 20.60 31.11 -23.03
C ASN A 3 19.60 29.97 -22.80
N ILE A 4 18.59 29.95 -23.67
CA ILE A 4 17.75 28.78 -23.99
C ILE A 4 18.52 28.00 -25.07
N PRO A 5 18.61 26.66 -25.01
CA PRO A 5 18.80 25.86 -26.22
C PRO A 5 17.44 25.34 -26.69
N GLU A 6 16.97 25.90 -27.80
CA GLU A 6 15.99 25.29 -28.69
C GLU A 6 16.64 24.07 -29.37
N SER A 7 15.94 22.93 -29.40
CA SER A 7 15.64 22.22 -30.66
C SER A 7 14.89 20.93 -30.37
N PHE A 8 13.56 21.00 -30.50
CA PHE A 8 12.75 19.89 -30.96
C PHE A 8 13.11 19.63 -32.42
N THR A 9 13.59 18.42 -32.74
CA THR A 9 13.47 17.85 -34.09
C THR A 9 13.12 16.37 -33.96
N HIS A 10 11.94 16.02 -34.47
CA HIS A 10 11.53 14.64 -34.73
C HIS A 10 12.61 13.87 -35.50
N ASN A 11 13.01 12.71 -34.97
CA ASN A 11 13.17 11.47 -35.72
C ASN A 11 13.63 10.36 -34.76
N ASN A 12 12.82 9.30 -34.64
CA ASN A 12 13.24 7.89 -34.59
C ASN A 12 12.04 7.01 -34.18
N GLY A 13 11.09 6.86 -35.10
CA GLY A 13 9.99 5.91 -35.01
C GLY A 13 10.38 4.47 -35.34
N SER A 14 11.56 3.98 -34.92
CA SER A 14 12.01 2.63 -35.28
C SER A 14 12.75 1.85 -34.19
N VAL A 15 12.86 2.36 -32.96
CA VAL A 15 13.55 1.65 -31.85
C VAL A 15 12.55 1.05 -30.84
N LEU A 16 11.32 1.56 -30.79
CA LEU A 16 10.26 1.11 -29.87
C LEU A 16 9.65 -0.26 -30.20
N VAL A 17 9.94 -0.84 -31.37
CA VAL A 17 9.36 -2.12 -31.78
C VAL A 17 10.15 -3.30 -31.21
N ASP A 18 11.49 -3.19 -31.13
CA ASP A 18 12.35 -4.29 -30.68
C ASP A 18 12.39 -4.46 -29.16
N GLU A 19 12.18 -3.39 -28.37
CA GLU A 19 12.14 -3.47 -26.89
C GLU A 19 10.78 -3.97 -26.35
N LEU A 20 9.70 -3.85 -27.13
CA LEU A 20 8.38 -4.36 -26.78
C LEU A 20 8.23 -5.87 -27.01
N ASP A 21 9.00 -6.45 -27.93
CA ASP A 21 8.98 -7.90 -28.16
C ASP A 21 9.74 -8.67 -27.05
N GLN A 22 10.70 -8.04 -26.37
CA GLN A 22 11.38 -8.65 -25.21
C GLN A 22 10.54 -8.64 -23.92
N LEU A 23 9.55 -7.75 -23.81
CA LEU A 23 8.66 -7.64 -22.64
C LEU A 23 7.48 -8.63 -22.67
N LYS A 24 7.20 -9.30 -23.80
CA LYS A 24 6.08 -10.24 -23.93
C LYS A 24 6.34 -11.63 -23.37
N GLU A 25 7.60 -12.01 -23.16
CA GLU A 25 7.94 -13.36 -22.67
C GLU A 25 7.98 -13.47 -21.13
N PHE A 26 8.10 -12.36 -20.41
CA PHE A 26 8.41 -12.39 -18.98
C PHE A 26 7.20 -12.02 -18.10
N GLU A 27 6.89 -12.94 -17.17
CA GLU A 27 6.04 -12.82 -15.96
C GLU A 27 4.57 -13.31 -16.00
N PHE A 28 3.82 -13.24 -17.10
CA PHE A 28 2.45 -13.83 -17.12
C PHE A 28 2.41 -15.33 -17.47
N ASN A 29 3.46 -15.84 -18.13
CA ASN A 29 3.50 -17.21 -18.67
C ASN A 29 3.76 -18.31 -17.63
N LYS A 30 4.38 -18.03 -16.47
CA LYS A 30 4.79 -19.08 -15.52
C LYS A 30 3.64 -19.70 -14.71
N VAL A 31 2.65 -18.90 -14.29
CA VAL A 31 1.46 -19.41 -13.57
C VAL A 31 0.57 -20.21 -14.53
N ASN A 32 0.41 -19.70 -15.77
CA ASN A 32 -0.29 -20.40 -16.83
C ASN A 32 0.42 -21.69 -17.24
N GLU A 33 1.75 -21.72 -17.41
CA GLU A 33 2.49 -22.93 -17.80
C GLU A 33 2.27 -24.10 -16.85
N GLN A 34 2.23 -23.87 -15.53
CA GLN A 34 2.03 -24.96 -14.56
C GLN A 34 0.62 -25.55 -14.64
N VAL A 35 -0.39 -24.70 -14.76
CA VAL A 35 -1.79 -25.11 -14.95
C VAL A 35 -1.96 -25.81 -16.31
N ILE A 36 -1.40 -25.25 -17.38
CA ILE A 36 -1.38 -25.83 -18.74
C ILE A 36 -0.69 -27.19 -18.75
N ASN A 37 0.43 -27.34 -18.05
CA ASN A 37 1.17 -28.60 -17.96
C ASN A 37 0.37 -29.66 -17.17
N LYS A 38 -0.24 -29.30 -16.03
CA LYS A 38 -1.14 -30.19 -15.28
C LYS A 38 -2.33 -30.64 -16.13
N ILE A 39 -2.92 -29.74 -16.90
CA ILE A 39 -4.06 -30.06 -17.77
C ILE A 39 -3.65 -30.89 -18.99
N SER A 40 -2.49 -30.59 -19.59
CA SER A 40 -1.95 -31.36 -20.72
C SER A 40 -1.63 -32.80 -20.31
N LEU A 41 -1.07 -32.99 -19.11
CA LEU A 41 -0.86 -34.30 -18.50
C LEU A 41 -2.20 -35.01 -18.23
N LEU A 42 -3.17 -34.31 -17.63
CA LEU A 42 -4.48 -34.88 -17.34
C LEU A 42 -5.25 -35.30 -18.60
N SER A 43 -5.16 -34.53 -19.68
CA SER A 43 -5.76 -34.87 -20.97
C SER A 43 -5.06 -36.06 -21.64
N ARG A 44 -3.75 -36.24 -21.42
CA ARG A 44 -3.00 -37.38 -21.93
C ARG A 44 -3.40 -38.67 -21.21
N ASP A 45 -3.49 -38.63 -19.88
CA ASP A 45 -3.92 -39.76 -19.05
C ASP A 45 -5.32 -40.27 -19.41
N LEU A 46 -6.23 -39.36 -19.74
CA LEU A 46 -7.58 -39.69 -20.18
C LEU A 46 -7.60 -40.33 -21.58
N TYR A 47 -6.82 -39.80 -22.52
CA TYR A 47 -6.73 -40.30 -23.89
C TYR A 47 -6.14 -41.71 -23.95
N ASP A 48 -5.10 -41.96 -23.14
CA ASP A 48 -4.44 -43.28 -23.05
C ASP A 48 -5.30 -44.31 -22.29
N LYS A 49 -6.56 -43.97 -21.94
CA LYS A 49 -7.50 -44.76 -21.12
C LYS A 49 -6.96 -45.17 -19.74
N ASN A 50 -5.91 -44.50 -19.28
CA ASN A 50 -5.32 -44.69 -17.96
C ASN A 50 -6.14 -44.04 -16.84
N LEU A 51 -7.17 -43.26 -17.21
CA LEU A 51 -8.07 -42.58 -16.28
C LEU A 51 -9.55 -42.83 -16.65
N SER A 52 -10.38 -43.13 -15.65
CA SER A 52 -11.83 -43.22 -15.85
C SER A 52 -12.42 -41.82 -16.10
N ARG A 53 -13.56 -41.75 -16.82
CA ARG A 53 -14.29 -40.48 -17.04
C ARG A 53 -14.59 -39.75 -15.72
N LEU A 54 -14.94 -40.50 -14.68
CA LEU A 54 -15.26 -39.97 -13.36
C LEU A 54 -14.02 -39.37 -12.67
N ASP A 55 -12.87 -40.05 -12.77
CA ASP A 55 -11.63 -39.58 -12.16
C ASP A 55 -11.03 -38.40 -12.92
N PHE A 56 -11.25 -38.33 -14.24
CA PHE A 56 -10.92 -37.16 -15.03
C PHE A 56 -11.74 -35.95 -14.61
N ILE A 57 -13.06 -36.11 -14.46
CA ILE A 57 -13.94 -35.02 -13.98
C ILE A 57 -13.51 -34.58 -12.58
N LYS A 58 -13.16 -35.50 -11.67
CA LYS A 58 -12.65 -35.15 -10.34
C LYS A 58 -11.35 -34.36 -10.41
N LYS A 59 -10.36 -34.84 -11.18
CA LYS A 59 -9.08 -34.13 -11.34
C LYS A 59 -9.24 -32.79 -12.05
N LEU A 60 -10.12 -32.69 -13.05
CA LEU A 60 -10.46 -31.43 -13.73
C LEU A 60 -11.17 -30.46 -12.80
N THR A 61 -12.03 -30.97 -11.90
CA THR A 61 -12.65 -30.18 -10.83
C THR A 61 -11.62 -29.71 -9.81
N THR A 62 -10.63 -30.55 -9.48
CA THR A 62 -9.50 -30.17 -8.63
C THR A 62 -8.65 -29.09 -9.28
N ILE A 63 -8.33 -29.21 -10.57
CA ILE A 63 -7.64 -28.16 -11.32
C ILE A 63 -8.49 -26.89 -11.37
N GLY A 64 -9.80 -27.01 -11.63
CA GLY A 64 -10.74 -25.89 -11.55
C GLY A 64 -10.79 -25.23 -10.17
N ARG A 65 -10.52 -25.98 -9.09
CA ARG A 65 -10.35 -25.49 -7.71
C ARG A 65 -8.94 -24.94 -7.42
N GLU A 66 -7.89 -25.44 -8.08
CA GLU A 66 -6.53 -24.89 -7.96
C GLU A 66 -6.42 -23.57 -8.72
N VAL A 67 -6.97 -23.51 -9.93
CA VAL A 67 -7.24 -22.27 -10.66
C VAL A 67 -8.04 -21.32 -9.78
N TYR A 68 -8.89 -21.80 -8.87
CA TYR A 68 -9.65 -21.00 -7.93
C TYR A 68 -8.87 -20.57 -6.67
N LEU A 69 -7.92 -21.37 -6.18
CA LEU A 69 -7.00 -21.01 -5.10
C LEU A 69 -5.97 -19.96 -5.54
N ASP A 70 -5.56 -20.01 -6.81
CA ASP A 70 -4.64 -19.07 -7.46
C ASP A 70 -5.37 -17.95 -8.24
N SER A 71 -6.70 -18.01 -8.34
CA SER A 71 -7.56 -16.93 -8.87
C SER A 71 -8.03 -16.05 -7.71
N PRO A 72 -8.23 -14.73 -7.93
CA PRO A 72 -8.87 -13.88 -6.93
C PRO A 72 -10.24 -14.48 -6.53
N ASN A 73 -10.31 -14.93 -5.27
CA ASN A 73 -11.04 -16.11 -4.82
C ASN A 73 -12.58 -15.95 -4.65
N ASP A 74 -13.24 -17.10 -4.47
CA ASP A 74 -14.47 -17.44 -3.73
C ASP A 74 -15.83 -16.70 -3.88
N PHE A 75 -15.88 -15.45 -4.37
CA PHE A 75 -17.08 -14.61 -4.17
C PHE A 75 -17.88 -14.21 -5.41
N LEU A 76 -17.40 -14.48 -6.61
CA LEU A 76 -18.05 -13.94 -7.82
C LEU A 76 -19.52 -14.39 -8.00
N PHE A 77 -19.96 -15.56 -7.49
CA PHE A 77 -21.30 -16.10 -7.82
C PHE A 77 -22.02 -16.97 -6.75
N GLN A 78 -21.80 -16.83 -5.43
CA GLN A 78 -22.58 -17.65 -4.47
C GLN A 78 -24.07 -17.28 -4.34
N LYS A 79 -24.49 -16.10 -4.82
CA LYS A 79 -25.90 -15.79 -5.08
C LYS A 79 -26.03 -14.98 -6.37
N LEU A 80 -26.20 -15.67 -7.50
CA LEU A 80 -26.87 -15.05 -8.65
C LEU A 80 -28.22 -14.51 -8.17
N PRO A 81 -28.63 -13.28 -8.55
CA PRO A 81 -29.96 -12.79 -8.25
C PRO A 81 -30.98 -13.81 -8.75
N ASN A 82 -31.98 -14.16 -7.93
CA ASN A 82 -33.05 -15.13 -8.26
C ASN A 82 -33.91 -14.75 -9.49
N LYS A 83 -33.51 -13.76 -10.30
CA LYS A 83 -34.21 -13.32 -11.51
C LYS A 83 -33.22 -13.24 -12.68
N ALA A 84 -33.32 -14.23 -13.57
CA ALA A 84 -32.49 -14.49 -14.75
C ALA A 84 -32.47 -13.38 -15.84
N ASN A 85 -33.11 -12.23 -15.63
CA ASN A 85 -33.33 -11.22 -16.68
C ASN A 85 -32.46 -9.95 -16.57
N LEU A 86 -31.56 -9.81 -15.59
CA LEU A 86 -31.03 -8.48 -15.24
C LEU A 86 -29.54 -8.21 -15.51
N LEU A 87 -28.68 -9.19 -15.82
CA LEU A 87 -27.26 -8.90 -16.09
C LEU A 87 -26.77 -9.62 -17.34
N LYS A 88 -27.03 -9.02 -18.51
CA LYS A 88 -26.44 -9.45 -19.79
C LYS A 88 -24.95 -9.10 -19.89
N GLU A 89 -24.54 -8.06 -19.17
CA GLU A 89 -23.17 -7.55 -19.10
C GLU A 89 -22.98 -6.97 -17.70
N PHE A 90 -21.75 -7.03 -17.17
CA PHE A 90 -21.36 -6.35 -15.92
C PHE A 90 -19.93 -5.84 -16.04
N ASP A 91 -19.55 -4.87 -15.21
CA ASP A 91 -18.17 -4.41 -15.18
C ASP A 91 -17.48 -4.66 -13.82
N THR A 92 -16.15 -4.54 -13.79
CA THR A 92 -15.36 -4.76 -12.57
C THR A 92 -15.57 -3.68 -11.51
N THR A 93 -16.27 -2.58 -11.83
CA THR A 93 -16.64 -1.55 -10.85
C THR A 93 -17.92 -1.89 -10.11
N ASP A 94 -18.86 -2.60 -10.73
CA ASP A 94 -20.11 -3.06 -10.14
C ASP A 94 -19.92 -4.15 -9.06
N LEU A 95 -18.90 -5.00 -9.22
CA LEU A 95 -18.59 -6.13 -8.33
C LEU A 95 -18.02 -5.72 -6.96
N VAL A 96 -17.59 -4.47 -6.81
CA VAL A 96 -17.03 -3.92 -5.56
C VAL A 96 -18.11 -3.79 -4.46
N ASN A 97 -19.40 -3.86 -4.83
CA ASN A 97 -20.53 -3.62 -3.94
C ASN A 97 -21.02 -4.86 -3.15
N CYS A 98 -20.40 -6.04 -3.31
CA CYS A 98 -20.79 -7.27 -2.61
C CYS A 98 -19.82 -7.64 -1.48
N ASN A 99 -19.56 -6.72 -0.55
CA ASN A 99 -18.68 -6.98 0.60
C ASN A 99 -19.45 -6.81 1.92
N ARG A 100 -20.10 -7.89 2.39
CA ARG A 100 -20.76 -7.93 3.72
C ARG A 100 -19.99 -8.75 4.78
N ASP A 101 -19.01 -9.56 4.40
CA ASP A 101 -18.48 -10.60 5.31
C ASP A 101 -16.96 -10.53 5.61
N GLY A 102 -16.31 -9.39 5.39
CA GLY A 102 -15.01 -9.10 6.03
C GLY A 102 -13.84 -10.06 5.73
N LYS A 103 -13.72 -10.57 4.48
CA LYS A 103 -12.55 -11.35 4.06
C LYS A 103 -11.76 -10.62 2.96
N ASP A 104 -10.49 -10.36 3.23
CA ASP A 104 -9.55 -9.63 2.37
C ASP A 104 -9.28 -10.30 1.02
N HIS A 105 -9.49 -9.59 -0.09
CA HIS A 105 -9.12 -10.09 -1.42
C HIS A 105 -8.49 -9.02 -2.32
N PHE A 106 -7.41 -9.45 -2.98
CA PHE A 106 -6.65 -8.76 -4.00
C PHE A 106 -7.50 -8.58 -5.26
N ILE A 107 -7.92 -7.34 -5.56
CA ILE A 107 -8.44 -7.00 -6.89
C ILE A 107 -7.46 -6.03 -7.52
N ILE A 108 -6.65 -6.53 -8.46
CA ILE A 108 -5.80 -5.71 -9.33
C ILE A 108 -6.73 -5.07 -10.36
N LYS A 109 -7.00 -3.76 -10.22
CA LYS A 109 -7.72 -3.01 -11.25
C LYS A 109 -6.87 -2.91 -12.53
N SER A 110 -7.46 -3.30 -13.65
CA SER A 110 -7.01 -2.96 -15.01
C SER A 110 -7.08 -1.43 -15.22
N PRO A 111 -6.32 -0.83 -16.17
CA PRO A 111 -6.31 0.62 -16.39
C PRO A 111 -7.65 1.19 -16.88
N GLY A 112 -8.63 0.34 -17.20
CA GLY A 112 -9.99 0.72 -17.58
C GLY A 112 -11.05 -0.23 -17.03
N CYS A 113 -12.31 0.16 -17.18
CA CYS A 113 -13.45 -0.66 -16.80
C CYS A 113 -13.53 -1.90 -17.71
N VAL A 114 -13.36 -3.10 -17.14
CA VAL A 114 -13.40 -4.35 -17.92
C VAL A 114 -14.84 -4.85 -17.91
N LYS A 115 -15.47 -4.85 -19.09
CA LYS A 115 -16.88 -5.21 -19.25
C LYS A 115 -16.98 -6.69 -19.62
N TYR A 116 -17.43 -7.50 -18.68
CA TYR A 116 -17.73 -8.91 -18.90
C TYR A 116 -19.10 -9.03 -19.56
N LYS A 117 -19.19 -9.86 -20.59
CA LYS A 117 -20.44 -10.13 -21.30
C LYS A 117 -20.84 -11.59 -21.13
N LEU A 118 -22.14 -11.82 -20.95
CA LEU A 118 -22.69 -13.16 -20.83
C LEU A 118 -22.74 -13.83 -22.20
N ILE A 119 -22.16 -15.03 -22.29
CA ILE A 119 -22.33 -15.89 -23.45
C ILE A 119 -23.72 -16.54 -23.38
N GLN A 120 -24.60 -16.16 -24.30
CA GLN A 120 -25.93 -16.75 -24.44
C GLN A 120 -25.83 -18.16 -25.05
N ASP A 121 -26.86 -18.98 -24.88
CA ASP A 121 -26.95 -20.35 -25.40
C ASP A 121 -26.04 -21.40 -24.72
N CYS A 122 -25.51 -21.09 -23.54
CA CYS A 122 -24.83 -22.04 -22.66
C CYS A 122 -25.76 -22.53 -21.54
N SER A 123 -25.65 -23.81 -21.15
CA SER A 123 -26.44 -24.37 -20.03
C SER A 123 -26.05 -23.82 -18.66
N PHE A 124 -24.91 -23.11 -18.59
CA PHE A 124 -24.36 -22.46 -17.41
C PHE A 124 -23.94 -21.04 -17.78
N PHE A 125 -23.97 -20.11 -16.82
CA PHE A 125 -23.49 -18.76 -17.06
C PHE A 125 -21.97 -18.78 -17.27
N ILE A 126 -21.56 -18.33 -18.45
CA ILE A 126 -20.16 -18.18 -18.86
C ILE A 126 -19.96 -16.71 -19.22
N TYR A 127 -19.03 -16.06 -18.56
CA TYR A 127 -18.65 -14.68 -18.80
C TYR A 127 -17.25 -14.64 -19.37
N PHE A 128 -17.07 -13.85 -20.42
CA PHE A 128 -15.77 -13.64 -21.06
C PHE A 128 -15.49 -12.14 -21.18
N SER A 129 -14.21 -11.79 -21.16
CA SER A 129 -13.72 -10.45 -21.46
C SER A 129 -12.45 -10.53 -22.29
N ILE A 130 -12.29 -9.57 -23.20
CA ILE A 130 -11.16 -9.49 -24.12
C ILE A 130 -10.63 -8.06 -24.07
N PHE A 131 -9.34 -7.90 -23.79
CA PHE A 131 -8.68 -6.60 -23.77
C PHE A 131 -7.68 -6.49 -24.93
N VAL A 132 -7.89 -5.48 -25.78
CA VAL A 132 -7.05 -5.13 -26.91
C VAL A 132 -6.65 -3.66 -26.74
N TYR A 133 -5.36 -3.36 -26.83
CA TYR A 133 -4.80 -2.02 -26.67
C TYR A 133 -3.92 -1.70 -27.87
N GLU A 134 -4.10 -0.54 -28.49
CA GLU A 134 -3.34 -0.08 -29.68
C GLU A 134 -3.24 -1.14 -30.80
N ASN A 135 -4.37 -1.77 -31.16
CA ASN A 135 -4.43 -2.86 -32.15
C ASN A 135 -3.57 -4.08 -31.80
N LYS A 136 -3.10 -4.19 -30.56
CA LYS A 136 -2.39 -5.36 -30.02
C LYS A 136 -3.28 -6.07 -29.02
N PHE A 137 -3.38 -7.38 -29.17
CA PHE A 137 -4.10 -8.21 -28.22
C PHE A 137 -3.33 -8.25 -26.89
N LEU A 138 -3.97 -7.88 -25.79
CA LEU A 138 -3.31 -7.84 -24.49
C LEU A 138 -3.64 -9.08 -23.65
N TYR A 139 -4.93 -9.48 -23.59
CA TYR A 139 -5.37 -10.56 -22.69
C TYR A 139 -6.85 -11.00 -22.89
N VAL A 140 -7.13 -12.31 -22.80
CA VAL A 140 -8.49 -12.88 -22.59
C VAL A 140 -8.66 -13.37 -21.17
N ASP A 141 -9.80 -13.02 -20.56
CA ASP A 141 -10.27 -13.60 -19.30
C ASP A 141 -11.63 -14.27 -19.46
N GLY A 142 -11.93 -15.24 -18.60
CA GLY A 142 -13.25 -15.85 -18.55
C GLY A 142 -13.54 -16.55 -17.23
N THR A 143 -14.82 -16.61 -16.88
CA THR A 143 -15.29 -17.25 -15.65
C THR A 143 -16.66 -17.91 -15.86
N SER A 144 -17.00 -18.87 -15.01
CA SER A 144 -18.29 -19.58 -15.03
C SER A 144 -18.77 -19.90 -13.63
N GLU A 145 -20.06 -20.10 -13.43
CA GLU A 145 -20.58 -20.61 -12.14
C GLU A 145 -20.21 -22.08 -11.87
N SER A 146 -19.82 -22.86 -12.90
CA SER A 146 -19.42 -24.26 -12.76
C SER A 146 -17.90 -24.43 -12.68
N LEU A 147 -17.41 -25.09 -11.63
CA LEU A 147 -15.97 -25.40 -11.45
C LEU A 147 -15.38 -26.20 -12.61
N ILE A 148 -16.19 -27.07 -13.22
CA ILE A 148 -15.78 -27.86 -14.39
C ILE A 148 -15.59 -26.92 -15.58
N TYR A 149 -16.55 -26.03 -15.83
CA TYR A 149 -16.47 -25.06 -16.92
C TYR A 149 -15.39 -24.01 -16.71
N ARG A 150 -15.02 -23.67 -15.47
CA ARG A 150 -13.83 -22.82 -15.21
C ARG A 150 -12.53 -23.49 -15.64
N GLY A 151 -12.36 -24.77 -15.32
CA GLY A 151 -11.22 -25.55 -15.80
C GLY A 151 -11.17 -25.57 -17.34
N ILE A 152 -12.33 -25.73 -17.99
CA ILE A 152 -12.46 -25.68 -19.45
C ILE A 152 -12.16 -24.29 -20.02
N ILE A 153 -12.66 -23.21 -19.40
CA ILE A 153 -12.42 -21.84 -19.83
C ILE A 153 -10.93 -21.50 -19.74
N SER A 154 -10.26 -21.91 -18.66
CA SER A 154 -8.81 -21.75 -18.53
C SER A 154 -8.04 -22.43 -19.66
N ILE A 155 -8.47 -23.63 -20.10
CA ILE A 155 -7.91 -24.32 -21.27
C ILE A 155 -8.11 -23.50 -22.54
N LEU A 156 -9.34 -23.05 -22.80
CA LEU A 156 -9.66 -22.31 -24.01
C LEU A 156 -8.90 -20.97 -24.05
N VAL A 157 -8.93 -20.21 -22.96
CA VAL A 157 -8.19 -18.95 -22.78
C VAL A 157 -6.69 -19.15 -23.00
N SER A 158 -6.11 -20.23 -22.44
CA SER A 158 -4.69 -20.55 -22.65
C SER A 158 -4.38 -20.84 -24.12
N ILE A 159 -5.18 -21.66 -24.79
CA ILE A 159 -4.98 -21.98 -26.20
C ILE A 159 -5.06 -20.70 -27.03
N ILE A 160 -6.08 -19.88 -26.78
CA ILE A 160 -6.30 -18.60 -27.47
C ILE A 160 -5.12 -17.65 -27.25
N ASN A 161 -4.69 -17.47 -26.00
CA ASN A 161 -3.54 -16.62 -25.69
C ASN A 161 -2.29 -17.10 -26.43
N ASN A 162 -1.98 -18.39 -26.42
CA ASN A 162 -0.83 -18.96 -27.14
C ASN A 162 -0.89 -18.74 -28.67
N LEU A 163 -2.10 -18.73 -29.26
CA LEU A 163 -2.26 -18.44 -30.69
C LEU A 163 -1.86 -17.01 -31.03
N PHE A 164 -2.21 -16.06 -30.16
CA PHE A 164 -1.93 -14.65 -30.37
C PHE A 164 -0.53 -14.24 -29.89
N SER A 165 0.06 -14.96 -28.93
CA SER A 165 1.44 -14.76 -28.47
C SER A 165 2.47 -14.97 -29.59
N ASN A 166 2.22 -15.90 -30.50
CA ASN A 166 3.13 -16.24 -31.60
C ASN A 166 2.99 -15.33 -32.84
N THR A 167 2.08 -14.35 -32.81
CA THR A 167 1.81 -13.45 -33.93
C THR A 167 2.34 -12.05 -33.64
N HIS A 168 3.52 -11.73 -34.17
CA HIS A 168 4.20 -10.44 -33.94
C HIS A 168 3.67 -9.27 -34.81
N ASN A 169 2.68 -9.49 -35.70
CA ASN A 169 2.24 -8.46 -36.65
C ASN A 169 0.72 -8.37 -36.81
N ILE A 170 0.20 -7.14 -36.91
CA ILE A 170 -1.24 -6.78 -36.98
C ILE A 170 -1.92 -7.45 -38.19
N SER A 171 -1.22 -7.52 -39.33
CA SER A 171 -1.71 -8.18 -40.56
C SER A 171 -1.94 -9.68 -40.40
N ASN A 172 -1.24 -10.33 -39.46
CA ASN A 172 -1.44 -11.75 -39.16
C ASN A 172 -2.65 -11.97 -38.24
N ILE A 173 -2.94 -11.03 -37.35
CA ILE A 173 -4.11 -11.12 -36.46
C ILE A 173 -5.40 -10.87 -37.25
N GLU A 174 -5.43 -9.84 -38.12
CA GLU A 174 -6.56 -9.63 -39.02
C GLU A 174 -6.76 -10.80 -39.99
N SER A 175 -5.71 -11.45 -40.49
CA SER A 175 -5.85 -12.62 -41.38
C SER A 175 -6.33 -13.88 -40.67
N ILE A 176 -5.92 -14.10 -39.41
CA ILE A 176 -6.43 -15.20 -38.56
C ILE A 176 -7.92 -15.01 -38.24
N LEU A 177 -8.37 -13.76 -38.07
CA LEU A 177 -9.74 -13.43 -37.65
C LEU A 177 -10.73 -13.20 -38.82
N THR A 178 -10.25 -12.75 -39.98
CA THR A 178 -11.08 -12.61 -41.20
C THR A 178 -11.35 -13.95 -41.88
N ASN A 179 -10.46 -14.93 -41.71
CA ASN A 179 -10.79 -16.32 -41.97
C ASN A 179 -11.62 -16.88 -40.80
N LYS A 180 -12.95 -16.74 -40.87
CA LYS A 180 -13.93 -17.32 -39.92
C LYS A 180 -13.69 -18.80 -39.56
N HIS A 181 -12.94 -19.53 -40.37
CA HIS A 181 -12.61 -20.92 -40.13
C HIS A 181 -11.35 -21.11 -39.25
N HIS A 182 -10.45 -20.14 -39.12
CA HIS A 182 -9.12 -20.39 -38.56
C HIS A 182 -9.09 -20.58 -37.03
N ILE A 183 -9.83 -19.79 -36.24
CA ILE A 183 -9.88 -19.96 -34.78
C ILE A 183 -10.67 -21.21 -34.40
N GLY A 184 -11.81 -21.42 -35.05
CA GLY A 184 -12.60 -22.64 -34.89
C GLY A 184 -11.79 -23.88 -35.25
N ASP A 185 -11.15 -23.92 -36.41
CA ASP A 185 -10.37 -25.08 -36.85
C ASP A 185 -9.20 -25.35 -35.91
N ILE A 186 -8.55 -24.31 -35.36
CA ILE A 186 -7.46 -24.51 -34.40
C ILE A 186 -7.97 -25.02 -33.05
N LEU A 187 -9.06 -24.46 -32.54
CA LEU A 187 -9.66 -24.95 -31.29
C LEU A 187 -10.19 -26.37 -31.47
N TYR A 188 -10.85 -26.70 -32.58
CA TYR A 188 -11.37 -28.04 -32.85
C TYR A 188 -10.28 -29.06 -33.21
N SER A 189 -9.14 -28.63 -33.77
CA SER A 189 -7.98 -29.49 -34.01
C SER A 189 -7.08 -29.65 -32.78
N ASN A 190 -7.25 -28.79 -31.76
CA ASN A 190 -6.55 -28.95 -30.49
C ASN A 190 -6.98 -30.25 -29.81
N LYS A 191 -5.98 -31.11 -29.53
CA LYS A 191 -6.20 -32.44 -28.96
C LYS A 191 -6.98 -32.42 -27.65
N ILE A 192 -6.80 -31.39 -26.81
CA ILE A 192 -7.49 -31.26 -25.52
C ILE A 192 -8.97 -30.95 -25.74
N VAL A 193 -9.29 -29.99 -26.61
CA VAL A 193 -10.67 -29.60 -26.93
C VAL A 193 -11.41 -30.76 -27.61
N LYS A 194 -10.76 -31.47 -28.53
CA LYS A 194 -11.32 -32.66 -29.17
C LYS A 194 -11.68 -33.75 -28.15
N ASN A 195 -10.79 -34.04 -27.20
CA ASN A 195 -11.07 -35.01 -26.14
C ASN A 195 -12.25 -34.58 -25.24
N LEU A 196 -12.37 -33.28 -24.94
CA LEU A 196 -13.48 -32.74 -24.14
C LEU A 196 -14.83 -32.87 -24.87
N LEU A 197 -14.82 -32.72 -26.19
CA LEU A 197 -16.00 -32.90 -27.06
C LEU A 197 -16.35 -34.39 -27.18
N ASP A 198 -15.39 -35.25 -27.49
CA ASP A 198 -15.59 -36.70 -27.69
C ASP A 198 -16.14 -37.39 -26.42
N LEU A 199 -15.81 -36.87 -25.23
CA LEU A 199 -16.28 -37.38 -23.94
C LEU A 199 -17.57 -36.71 -23.45
N ASN A 200 -18.19 -35.85 -24.27
CA ASN A 200 -19.36 -35.05 -23.91
C ASN A 200 -19.17 -34.32 -22.57
N ILE A 201 -17.98 -33.75 -22.35
CA ILE A 201 -17.66 -32.93 -21.18
C ILE A 201 -17.95 -31.46 -21.50
N VAL A 202 -17.75 -31.06 -22.76
CA VAL A 202 -18.12 -29.75 -23.31
C VAL A 202 -19.02 -29.96 -24.52
N ASN A 203 -20.09 -29.19 -24.64
CA ASN A 203 -20.92 -29.20 -25.84
C ASN A 203 -20.29 -28.35 -26.94
N LYS A 204 -20.37 -28.83 -28.19
CA LYS A 204 -19.87 -28.10 -29.37
C LYS A 204 -20.43 -26.67 -29.44
N SER A 205 -21.72 -26.50 -29.11
CA SER A 205 -22.39 -25.20 -29.07
C SER A 205 -21.76 -24.18 -28.12
N VAL A 206 -21.17 -24.64 -27.00
CA VAL A 206 -20.48 -23.77 -26.03
C VAL A 206 -19.17 -23.25 -26.63
N VAL A 207 -18.43 -24.12 -27.30
CA VAL A 207 -17.18 -23.74 -27.98
C VAL A 207 -17.48 -22.77 -29.13
N ASP A 208 -18.50 -23.06 -29.94
CA ASP A 208 -18.98 -22.17 -31.02
C ASP A 208 -19.39 -20.79 -30.48
N ALA A 209 -20.08 -20.74 -29.33
CA ALA A 209 -20.52 -19.49 -28.71
C ALA A 209 -19.34 -18.64 -28.19
N ILE A 210 -18.31 -19.27 -27.62
CA ILE A 210 -17.07 -18.59 -27.20
C ILE A 210 -16.34 -18.01 -28.41
N ILE A 211 -16.19 -18.79 -29.48
CA ILE A 211 -15.55 -18.33 -30.74
C ILE A 211 -16.29 -17.12 -31.30
N LYS A 212 -17.60 -17.22 -31.45
CA LYS A 212 -18.44 -16.14 -31.97
C LYS A 212 -18.37 -14.87 -31.12
N HIS A 213 -18.25 -15.02 -29.80
CA HIS A 213 -18.09 -13.90 -28.89
C HIS A 213 -16.75 -13.19 -29.11
N ILE A 214 -15.65 -13.95 -29.23
CA ILE A 214 -14.31 -13.42 -29.52
C ILE A 214 -14.30 -12.65 -30.85
N GLU A 215 -14.87 -13.23 -31.90
CA GLU A 215 -14.97 -12.60 -33.22
C GLU A 215 -15.80 -11.31 -33.18
N SER A 216 -16.88 -11.28 -32.40
CA SER A 216 -17.76 -10.12 -32.24
C SER A 216 -17.06 -8.95 -31.54
N GLU A 217 -16.41 -9.19 -30.39
CA GLU A 217 -15.70 -8.13 -29.66
C GLU A 217 -14.57 -7.52 -30.50
N PHE A 218 -13.83 -8.37 -31.21
CA PHE A 218 -12.75 -7.91 -32.08
C PHE A 218 -13.26 -7.08 -33.27
N SER A 219 -14.34 -7.53 -33.91
CA SER A 219 -14.98 -6.80 -35.01
C SER A 219 -15.51 -5.43 -34.57
N GLN A 220 -16.05 -5.32 -33.34
CA GLN A 220 -16.49 -4.04 -32.77
C GLN A 220 -15.31 -3.09 -32.56
N GLN A 221 -14.18 -3.58 -32.07
CA GLN A 221 -13.00 -2.76 -31.79
C GLN A 221 -12.25 -2.34 -33.06
N ILE A 222 -12.14 -3.19 -34.10
CA ILE A 222 -11.60 -2.78 -35.41
C ILE A 222 -12.44 -1.65 -36.02
N ASN A 223 -13.78 -1.78 -35.97
CA ASN A 223 -14.66 -0.74 -36.47
C ASN A 223 -14.53 0.55 -35.67
N LEU A 224 -14.34 0.46 -34.34
CA LEU A 224 -14.04 1.62 -33.50
C LEU A 224 -12.73 2.31 -33.93
N ASN A 225 -11.66 1.54 -34.16
CA ASN A 225 -10.36 2.08 -34.56
C ASN A 225 -10.36 2.67 -35.98
N ARG A 226 -11.07 2.08 -36.94
CA ARG A 226 -11.29 2.68 -38.28
C ARG A 226 -12.10 3.97 -38.21
N THR A 227 -13.05 4.04 -37.26
CA THR A 227 -13.82 5.26 -37.01
C THR A 227 -12.97 6.32 -36.31
N ILE A 228 -12.09 5.93 -35.39
CA ILE A 228 -11.12 6.81 -34.72
C ILE A 228 -10.08 7.34 -35.71
N ASP A 229 -9.59 6.54 -36.66
CA ASP A 229 -8.70 7.00 -37.73
C ASP A 229 -9.41 8.02 -38.64
N SER A 230 -10.72 7.87 -38.88
CA SER A 230 -11.52 8.87 -39.61
C SER A 230 -11.82 10.14 -38.78
N LEU A 231 -11.84 10.02 -37.44
CA LEU A 231 -12.05 11.10 -36.48
C LEU A 231 -10.75 11.75 -35.99
N SER A 232 -9.58 11.20 -36.35
CA SER A 232 -8.25 11.70 -35.97
C SER A 232 -7.94 13.11 -36.50
N ASN A 233 -8.79 13.66 -37.36
CA ASN A 233 -8.79 15.09 -37.71
C ASN A 233 -9.51 15.99 -36.68
N SER A 234 -10.03 15.44 -35.57
CA SER A 234 -10.68 16.19 -34.49
C SER A 234 -10.84 15.33 -33.23
N ALA A 235 -9.82 15.21 -32.38
CA ALA A 235 -9.97 14.50 -31.10
C ALA A 235 -9.20 15.14 -29.93
N THR A 236 -9.93 15.39 -28.84
CA THR A 236 -9.41 15.50 -27.47
C THR A 236 -8.98 14.11 -26.99
N VAL A 237 -7.69 13.94 -26.69
CA VAL A 237 -7.08 12.72 -26.13
C VAL A 237 -7.47 12.56 -24.65
N GLU A 238 -7.90 11.37 -24.21
CA GLU A 238 -8.07 11.09 -22.77
C GLU A 238 -6.71 11.16 -22.08
N LYS A 239 -6.57 12.09 -21.12
CA LYS A 239 -5.32 12.34 -20.40
C LYS A 239 -4.99 11.15 -19.49
N LEU A 240 -3.82 10.54 -19.68
CA LEU A 240 -3.26 9.57 -18.72
C LEU A 240 -3.03 10.26 -17.36
N ILE A 241 -3.31 9.56 -16.26
CA ILE A 241 -3.09 10.09 -14.91
C ILE A 241 -1.59 10.09 -14.60
N ASP A 242 -1.05 11.27 -14.31
CA ASP A 242 0.36 11.49 -14.00
C ASP A 242 0.62 11.30 -12.49
N VAL A 243 1.54 10.41 -12.12
CA VAL A 243 1.85 10.09 -10.72
C VAL A 243 3.34 10.22 -10.43
N ALA A 244 3.68 11.11 -9.49
CA ALA A 244 5.02 11.23 -8.95
C ALA A 244 5.23 10.20 -7.83
N VAL A 245 6.13 9.24 -8.01
CA VAL A 245 6.37 8.15 -7.05
C VAL A 245 7.59 8.45 -6.19
N LEU A 246 7.40 8.58 -4.87
CA LEU A 246 8.50 8.67 -3.91
C LEU A 246 9.19 7.30 -3.77
N LEU A 247 10.42 7.21 -4.27
CA LEU A 247 11.24 6.00 -4.30
C LEU A 247 12.42 6.15 -3.33
N SER A 248 12.48 5.32 -2.29
CA SER A 248 13.58 5.33 -1.30
C SER A 248 14.66 4.28 -1.59
N GLY A 249 14.48 3.44 -2.61
CA GLY A 249 15.35 2.27 -2.85
C GLY A 249 15.04 1.08 -1.91
N GLY A 250 14.04 1.20 -1.04
CA GLY A 250 13.48 0.08 -0.27
C GLY A 250 12.42 -0.70 -1.06
N VAL A 251 12.24 -1.98 -0.71
CA VAL A 251 11.34 -2.92 -1.41
C VAL A 251 9.91 -2.43 -1.54
N ASP A 252 9.40 -1.71 -0.53
CA ASP A 252 8.03 -1.22 -0.47
C ASP A 252 7.77 -0.15 -1.54
N SER A 253 8.69 0.81 -1.66
CA SER A 253 8.62 1.86 -2.68
C SER A 253 8.87 1.31 -4.10
N SER A 254 9.75 0.32 -4.24
CA SER A 254 10.04 -0.34 -5.52
C SER A 254 8.82 -1.09 -6.05
N LEU A 255 8.15 -1.87 -5.19
CA LEU A 255 6.94 -2.57 -5.59
C LEU A 255 5.80 -1.58 -5.89
N SER A 256 5.69 -0.50 -5.13
CA SER A 256 4.71 0.56 -5.39
C SER A 256 4.88 1.18 -6.78
N LEU A 257 6.12 1.48 -7.18
CA LEU A 257 6.44 1.98 -8.53
C LEU A 257 6.04 0.97 -9.61
N TRP A 258 6.40 -0.30 -9.43
CA TRP A 258 6.06 -1.38 -10.38
C TRP A 258 4.54 -1.54 -10.51
N ILE A 259 3.80 -1.56 -9.39
CA ILE A 259 2.34 -1.68 -9.37
C ILE A 259 1.69 -0.55 -10.17
N LEU A 260 2.16 0.70 -9.98
CA LEU A 260 1.58 1.84 -10.68
C LEU A 260 1.91 1.83 -12.17
N LYS A 261 3.17 1.55 -12.54
CA LYS A 261 3.57 1.43 -13.94
C LYS A 261 2.73 0.38 -14.67
N ASN A 262 2.56 -0.80 -14.08
CA ASN A 262 1.81 -1.90 -14.69
C ASN A 262 0.29 -1.71 -14.67
N ARG A 263 -0.21 -0.77 -13.87
CA ARG A 263 -1.61 -0.33 -13.90
C ARG A 263 -1.87 0.78 -14.94
N GLY A 264 -0.90 1.09 -15.79
CA GLY A 264 -1.05 2.05 -16.88
C GLY A 264 -0.96 3.52 -16.46
N TYR A 265 -0.52 3.82 -15.23
CA TYR A 265 -0.24 5.20 -14.84
C TYR A 265 1.01 5.70 -15.55
N HIS A 266 1.01 6.99 -15.91
CA HIS A 266 2.23 7.66 -16.31
C HIS A 266 3.00 8.02 -15.03
N VAL A 267 4.12 7.33 -14.78
CA VAL A 267 4.88 7.44 -13.53
C VAL A 267 6.26 8.01 -13.76
N GLU A 268 6.67 8.93 -12.88
CA GLU A 268 8.06 9.33 -12.70
C GLU A 268 8.50 9.03 -11.26
N ALA A 269 9.73 8.53 -11.10
CA ALA A 269 10.28 8.21 -9.78
C ALA A 269 11.09 9.39 -9.24
N PHE A 270 10.95 9.67 -7.95
CA PHE A 270 11.64 10.74 -7.25
C PHE A 270 12.33 10.22 -5.99
N TYR A 271 13.64 10.43 -5.90
CA TYR A 271 14.44 10.16 -4.72
C TYR A 271 14.73 11.47 -3.98
N LEU A 272 14.32 11.56 -2.72
CA LEU A 272 14.59 12.73 -1.87
C LEU A 272 15.92 12.55 -1.16
N GLN A 273 16.96 13.23 -1.64
CA GLN A 273 18.28 13.16 -1.07
C GLN A 273 18.40 14.15 0.10
N VAL A 274 18.45 13.64 1.33
CA VAL A 274 18.56 14.49 2.53
C VAL A 274 19.90 14.42 3.26
N ASN A 275 20.74 13.46 2.91
CA ASN A 275 22.11 13.38 3.41
C ASN A 275 23.04 13.95 2.34
N ASP A 276 24.00 14.76 2.76
CA ASP A 276 25.06 15.23 1.88
C ASP A 276 25.92 14.03 1.43
N ILE A 277 26.30 14.04 0.16
CA ILE A 277 27.31 13.11 -0.36
C ILE A 277 28.61 13.48 0.38
N ASP A 278 29.35 12.52 0.93
CA ASP A 278 30.66 12.83 1.51
C ASP A 278 31.52 13.43 0.37
N ASP A 279 31.88 14.72 0.48
CA ASP A 279 32.62 15.46 -0.55
C ASP A 279 33.99 14.82 -0.85
N ASP A 280 34.57 14.10 0.12
CA ASP A 280 35.87 13.44 0.01
C ASP A 280 35.83 12.07 -0.68
N THR A 281 34.67 11.41 -0.73
CA THR A 281 34.54 10.04 -1.31
C THR A 281 33.53 9.94 -2.44
N GLY A 282 32.68 10.95 -2.65
CA GLY A 282 31.62 10.93 -3.66
C GLY A 282 30.56 9.85 -3.40
N THR A 283 30.55 9.23 -2.21
CA THR A 283 29.65 8.12 -1.88
C THR A 283 28.53 8.57 -0.97
N CYS A 284 27.29 8.21 -1.34
CA CYS A 284 26.19 8.15 -0.39
C CYS A 284 26.51 7.04 0.60
N LYS A 285 26.41 7.29 1.91
CA LYS A 285 26.63 6.24 2.94
C LYS A 285 25.65 5.06 2.81
N SER A 286 24.49 5.27 2.18
CA SER A 286 23.54 4.20 1.90
C SER A 286 23.51 3.83 0.41
N ASP A 287 23.42 2.51 0.14
CA ASP A 287 23.17 1.95 -1.20
C ASP A 287 21.77 2.29 -1.75
N ASP A 288 20.97 3.09 -1.04
CA ASP A 288 19.57 3.41 -1.37
C ASP A 288 19.41 4.01 -2.76
N LEU A 289 20.23 5.01 -3.09
CA LEU A 289 20.18 5.66 -4.40
C LEU A 289 20.58 4.69 -5.51
N LYS A 290 21.52 3.78 -5.24
CA LYS A 290 21.93 2.72 -6.17
C LYS A 290 20.77 1.77 -6.42
N PHE A 291 20.12 1.26 -5.37
CA PHE A 291 18.92 0.42 -5.49
C PHE A 291 17.79 1.13 -6.23
N ALA A 292 17.52 2.41 -5.91
CA ALA A 292 16.52 3.20 -6.61
C ALA A 292 16.82 3.31 -8.11
N SER A 293 18.09 3.53 -8.47
CA SER A 293 18.54 3.58 -9.87
C SER A 293 18.36 2.23 -10.58
N GLU A 294 18.78 1.12 -9.95
CA GLU A 294 18.63 -0.23 -10.51
C GLU A 294 17.15 -0.63 -10.70
N VAL A 295 16.29 -0.30 -9.73
CA VAL A 295 14.85 -0.52 -9.81
C VAL A 295 14.24 0.29 -10.97
N CYS A 296 14.58 1.57 -11.09
CA CYS A 296 14.10 2.43 -12.18
C CYS A 296 14.55 1.92 -13.56
N LYS A 297 15.82 1.48 -13.68
CA LYS A 297 16.33 0.85 -14.91
C LYS A 297 15.56 -0.40 -15.28
N LYS A 298 15.30 -1.30 -14.31
CA LYS A 298 14.55 -2.54 -14.55
C LYS A 298 13.11 -2.26 -14.99
N ILE A 299 12.44 -1.28 -14.39
CA ILE A 299 11.03 -0.95 -14.69
C ILE A 299 10.89 -0.08 -15.94
N GLY A 300 11.98 0.54 -16.42
CA GLY A 300 11.94 1.48 -17.54
C GLY A 300 11.30 2.82 -17.17
N VAL A 301 11.64 3.34 -15.97
CA VAL A 301 11.12 4.62 -15.45
C VAL A 301 12.28 5.58 -15.19
N LYS A 302 12.06 6.87 -15.46
CA LYS A 302 13.02 7.93 -15.16
C LYS A 302 13.12 8.14 -13.64
N LEU A 303 14.36 8.17 -13.14
CA LEU A 303 14.67 8.55 -11.76
C LEU A 303 15.10 10.02 -11.70
N ASN A 304 14.41 10.81 -10.89
CA ASN A 304 14.77 12.18 -10.56
C ASN A 304 15.32 12.23 -9.12
N VAL A 305 16.50 12.82 -8.93
CA VAL A 305 17.11 12.99 -7.60
C VAL A 305 16.96 14.44 -7.18
N LEU A 306 16.39 14.68 -6.00
CA LEU A 306 16.11 16.03 -5.52
C LEU A 306 16.92 16.35 -4.25
N PRO A 307 17.64 17.48 -4.20
CA PRO A 307 18.38 17.88 -3.00
C PRO A 307 17.39 18.45 -1.96
N PHE A 308 17.18 17.69 -0.90
CA PHE A 308 16.31 18.01 0.23
C PHE A 308 17.06 18.15 1.56
N SER A 309 18.40 18.03 1.58
CA SER A 309 19.20 18.05 2.82
C SER A 309 18.96 19.31 3.65
N LYS A 310 19.09 20.49 3.03
CA LYS A 310 18.81 21.77 3.68
C LYS A 310 17.37 21.86 4.21
N LEU A 311 16.38 21.48 3.39
CA LEU A 311 14.97 21.54 3.76
C LEU A 311 14.66 20.63 4.94
N TYR A 312 15.20 19.42 4.92
CA TYR A 312 15.03 18.46 6.01
C TYR A 312 15.69 18.97 7.30
N TYR A 313 16.88 19.57 7.21
CA TYR A 313 17.53 20.17 8.37
C TYR A 313 16.69 21.30 8.97
N ASP A 314 16.29 22.27 8.14
CA ASP A 314 15.58 23.47 8.56
C ASP A 314 14.18 23.16 9.12
N ASP A 315 13.42 22.26 8.49
CA ASP A 315 12.02 22.00 8.84
C ASP A 315 11.81 20.85 9.84
N ILE A 316 12.79 19.95 9.98
CA ILE A 316 12.67 18.73 10.80
C ILE A 316 13.74 18.65 11.88
N LEU A 317 15.03 18.63 11.51
CA LEU A 317 16.11 18.36 12.48
C LEU A 317 16.28 19.47 13.51
N LYS A 318 16.13 20.73 13.09
CA LYS A 318 16.24 21.87 13.99
C LYS A 318 15.20 21.81 15.11
N ASP A 319 13.93 21.58 14.76
CA ASP A 319 12.84 21.41 15.72
C ASP A 319 13.04 20.16 16.58
N PHE A 320 13.52 19.06 15.99
CA PHE A 320 13.85 17.84 16.72
C PHE A 320 14.87 18.09 17.83
N ILE A 321 15.98 18.76 17.53
CA ILE A 321 17.05 19.08 18.49
C ILE A 321 16.53 20.02 19.58
N GLU A 322 15.80 21.08 19.22
CA GLU A 322 15.28 22.04 20.20
C GLU A 322 14.24 21.40 21.13
N ASN A 323 13.34 20.56 20.62
CA ASN A 323 12.38 19.83 21.45
C ASN A 323 13.09 18.90 22.47
N TYR A 324 14.15 18.19 22.06
CA TYR A 324 14.97 17.40 22.98
C TYR A 324 15.63 18.26 24.06
N LYS A 325 16.14 19.43 23.69
CA LYS A 325 16.71 20.40 24.64
C LYS A 325 15.68 20.86 25.68
N GLN A 326 14.41 20.98 25.29
CA GLN A 326 13.28 21.24 26.20
C GLN A 326 12.77 19.97 26.92
N GLY A 327 13.51 18.86 26.86
CA GLY A 327 13.18 17.60 27.51
C GLY A 327 11.99 16.86 26.91
N GLU A 328 11.55 17.21 25.71
CA GLU A 328 10.55 16.45 24.98
C GLU A 328 11.21 15.28 24.21
N VAL A 329 10.40 14.32 23.78
CA VAL A 329 10.80 13.20 22.94
C VAL A 329 9.95 13.25 21.66
N PRO A 330 10.26 14.15 20.71
CA PRO A 330 9.47 14.34 19.49
C PRO A 330 9.53 13.11 18.57
N ASN A 331 8.53 12.98 17.71
CA ASN A 331 8.56 12.03 16.59
C ASN A 331 8.77 12.79 15.26
N PRO A 332 9.99 12.85 14.71
CA PRO A 332 10.27 13.64 13.51
C PRO A 332 9.65 13.02 12.26
N ASP A 333 9.31 11.73 12.24
CA ASP A 333 8.75 11.06 11.07
C ASP A 333 7.33 11.55 10.75
N VAL A 334 6.55 11.92 11.77
CA VAL A 334 5.23 12.56 11.59
C VAL A 334 5.39 13.86 10.79
N TRP A 335 6.38 14.68 11.17
CA TRP A 335 6.64 15.96 10.51
C TRP A 335 7.34 15.79 9.16
N CYS A 336 8.20 14.78 9.00
CA CYS A 336 8.82 14.47 7.73
C CYS A 336 7.74 14.11 6.69
N ASN A 337 6.76 13.28 7.06
CA ASN A 337 5.64 12.98 6.18
C ASN A 337 4.79 14.22 5.89
N ASN A 338 4.45 15.00 6.91
CA ASN A 338 3.58 16.18 6.76
C ASN A 338 4.24 17.35 5.99
N ARG A 339 5.49 17.69 6.29
CA ARG A 339 6.19 18.90 5.77
C ARG A 339 7.07 18.59 4.56
N ILE A 340 7.74 17.43 4.53
CA ILE A 340 8.71 17.10 3.48
C ILE A 340 8.06 16.27 2.37
N LYS A 341 7.65 15.03 2.65
CA LYS A 341 7.15 14.09 1.63
C LYS A 341 5.82 14.54 1.03
N PHE A 342 4.87 14.93 1.87
CA PHE A 342 3.52 15.33 1.43
C PHE A 342 3.25 16.83 1.65
N GLY A 343 4.28 17.59 2.03
CA GLY A 343 4.27 19.05 2.00
C GLY A 343 5.06 19.53 0.79
N GLN A 344 6.30 19.95 1.01
CA GLN A 344 7.15 20.56 0.00
C GLN A 344 7.32 19.73 -1.28
N PHE A 345 7.48 18.41 -1.19
CA PHE A 345 7.56 17.57 -2.39
C PHE A 345 6.22 17.49 -3.13
N LEU A 346 5.11 17.32 -2.41
CA LEU A 346 3.78 17.31 -3.02
C LEU A 346 3.51 18.63 -3.75
N ASP A 347 3.79 19.77 -3.13
CA ASP A 347 3.59 21.08 -3.75
C ASP A 347 4.41 21.22 -5.04
N ARG A 348 5.67 20.76 -5.04
CA ARG A 348 6.50 20.71 -6.25
C ARG A 348 5.90 19.80 -7.32
N ALA A 349 5.48 18.58 -6.95
CA ALA A 349 4.90 17.63 -7.89
C ALA A 349 3.63 18.17 -8.55
N ILE A 350 2.72 18.77 -7.78
CA ILE A 350 1.51 19.39 -8.33
C ILE A 350 1.88 20.55 -9.27
N ASN A 351 2.85 21.38 -8.91
CA ASN A 351 3.33 22.48 -9.76
C ASN A 351 4.02 22.00 -11.04
N TRP A 352 4.61 20.80 -11.04
CA TRP A 352 5.16 20.14 -12.23
C TRP A 352 4.10 19.48 -13.11
N GLY A 353 2.82 19.50 -12.69
CA GLY A 353 1.69 18.98 -13.45
C GLY A 353 1.27 17.56 -13.10
N PHE A 354 1.86 16.93 -12.08
CA PHE A 354 1.43 15.61 -11.62
C PHE A 354 0.04 15.69 -10.96
N ASP A 355 -0.80 14.69 -11.22
CA ASP A 355 -2.14 14.61 -10.65
C ASP A 355 -2.11 14.10 -9.20
N TYR A 356 -1.17 13.17 -8.91
CA TYR A 356 -1.01 12.53 -7.60
C TYR A 356 0.46 12.28 -7.23
N VAL A 357 0.70 12.12 -5.92
CA VAL A 357 1.94 11.56 -5.36
C VAL A 357 1.66 10.18 -4.80
N ALA A 358 2.53 9.22 -5.11
CA ALA A 358 2.48 7.88 -4.54
C ALA A 358 3.69 7.60 -3.63
N SER A 359 3.47 6.73 -2.65
CA SER A 359 4.55 6.26 -1.79
C SER A 359 4.30 4.82 -1.34
N GLY A 360 5.36 4.12 -0.93
CA GLY A 360 5.27 2.77 -0.37
C GLY A 360 4.81 2.71 1.09
N HIS A 361 4.01 3.67 1.55
CA HIS A 361 3.46 3.58 2.91
C HIS A 361 2.33 2.56 2.98
N TYR A 362 2.27 1.84 4.09
CA TYR A 362 1.17 0.93 4.44
C TYR A 362 0.05 1.74 5.10
N ALA A 363 -0.83 2.30 4.27
CA ALA A 363 -2.04 3.00 4.68
C ALA A 363 -3.02 3.04 3.49
N SER A 364 -4.24 3.52 3.71
CA SER A 364 -5.20 3.78 2.64
C SER A 364 -5.74 5.21 2.71
N ALA A 365 -6.00 5.83 1.55
CA ALA A 365 -6.58 7.17 1.42
C ALA A 365 -7.86 7.10 0.56
N VAL A 366 -8.97 6.70 1.17
CA VAL A 366 -10.23 6.43 0.45
C VAL A 366 -11.11 7.67 0.35
N GLN A 367 -11.80 7.81 -0.77
CA GLN A 367 -12.87 8.79 -0.91
C GLN A 367 -14.09 8.30 -0.13
N ASP A 368 -14.62 9.11 0.77
CA ASP A 368 -15.89 8.82 1.43
C ASP A 368 -17.02 8.97 0.40
N LYS A 369 -17.68 7.85 0.09
CA LYS A 369 -18.79 7.79 -0.88
C LYS A 369 -20.16 7.92 -0.21
N SER A 370 -20.22 7.92 1.13
CA SER A 370 -21.47 8.06 1.87
C SER A 370 -21.98 9.51 1.92
N LEU A 371 -21.10 10.45 1.59
CA LEU A 371 -21.38 11.88 1.56
C LEU A 371 -21.83 12.32 0.16
N CYS A 372 -22.67 13.36 0.13
CA CYS A 372 -23.15 13.98 -1.11
C CYS A 372 -21.98 14.46 -2.00
N ALA A 373 -22.20 14.56 -3.31
CA ALA A 373 -21.14 14.84 -4.30
C ALA A 373 -20.40 16.19 -4.09
N ASP A 374 -20.99 17.11 -3.32
CA ASP A 374 -20.46 18.40 -2.90
C ASP A 374 -19.51 18.32 -1.68
N ARG A 375 -19.55 17.23 -0.89
CA ARG A 375 -18.65 16.95 0.25
C ARG A 375 -17.68 15.81 -0.08
N ARG A 376 -16.63 16.12 -0.84
CA ARG A 376 -15.53 15.18 -1.12
C ARG A 376 -14.55 15.12 0.05
N ILE A 377 -14.78 14.21 1.00
CA ILE A 377 -13.85 13.96 2.11
C ILE A 377 -12.98 12.73 1.82
N ARG A 378 -11.67 12.86 2.06
CA ARG A 378 -10.70 11.76 1.98
C ARG A 378 -10.38 11.23 3.37
N ARG A 379 -10.48 9.94 3.55
CA ARG A 379 -10.34 9.24 4.82
C ARG A 379 -9.01 8.50 4.85
N LEU A 380 -8.20 8.74 5.88
CA LEU A 380 -7.01 7.95 6.15
C LEU A 380 -7.42 6.70 6.93
N VAL A 381 -7.22 5.53 6.34
CA VAL A 381 -7.68 4.24 6.87
C VAL A 381 -6.49 3.33 7.12
N LEU A 382 -6.60 2.48 8.14
CA LEU A 382 -5.62 1.44 8.46
C LEU A 382 -5.31 0.58 7.23
N SER A 383 -4.04 0.15 7.12
CA SER A 383 -3.67 -0.84 6.11
C SER A 383 -4.09 -2.25 6.52
N LYS A 384 -4.12 -3.18 5.56
CA LYS A 384 -4.33 -4.61 5.83
C LYS A 384 -3.28 -5.21 6.77
N ASP A 385 -2.06 -4.68 6.78
CA ASP A 385 -0.99 -5.16 7.67
C ASP A 385 -1.02 -4.39 9.00
N PRO A 386 -1.54 -4.97 10.10
CA PRO A 386 -1.62 -4.25 11.37
C PRO A 386 -0.24 -3.95 11.97
N VAL A 387 0.78 -4.75 11.63
CA VAL A 387 2.15 -4.59 12.17
C VAL A 387 2.89 -3.47 11.45
N LYS A 388 2.65 -3.32 10.15
CA LYS A 388 3.29 -2.31 9.31
C LYS A 388 2.44 -1.08 9.05
N ASP A 389 1.20 -1.03 9.55
CA ASP A 389 0.31 0.11 9.43
C ASP A 389 0.98 1.42 9.83
N GLN A 390 1.10 2.33 8.87
CA GLN A 390 1.79 3.60 9.00
C GLN A 390 0.85 4.80 9.17
N THR A 391 -0.46 4.58 9.37
CA THR A 391 -1.41 5.69 9.62
C THR A 391 -1.03 6.55 10.83
N TYR A 392 -0.29 6.00 11.80
CA TYR A 392 0.27 6.76 12.92
C TYR A 392 1.13 7.93 12.46
N PHE A 393 2.06 7.69 11.53
CA PHE A 393 2.95 8.72 10.98
C PHE A 393 2.24 9.68 10.04
N LEU A 394 1.15 9.23 9.41
CA LEU A 394 0.35 10.00 8.47
C LEU A 394 -0.81 10.75 9.14
N SER A 395 -0.97 10.62 10.45
CA SER A 395 -2.12 11.15 11.21
C SER A 395 -2.28 12.67 11.12
N ARG A 396 -1.22 13.40 10.79
CA ARG A 396 -1.23 14.86 10.63
C ARG A 396 -1.36 15.33 9.19
N LEU A 397 -1.72 14.47 8.25
CA LEU A 397 -2.00 14.91 6.88
C LEU A 397 -3.34 15.63 6.80
N ASN A 398 -3.39 16.76 6.12
CA ASN A 398 -4.63 17.50 5.88
C ASN A 398 -5.41 16.94 4.67
N GLN A 399 -6.64 17.42 4.47
CA GLN A 399 -7.50 16.96 3.37
C GLN A 399 -6.92 17.19 1.98
N PHE A 400 -6.24 18.33 1.75
CA PHE A 400 -5.60 18.59 0.46
C PHE A 400 -4.52 17.54 0.20
N GLN A 401 -3.64 17.30 1.18
CA GLN A 401 -2.60 16.28 1.09
C GLN A 401 -3.23 14.93 0.80
N LEU A 402 -4.14 14.44 1.65
CA LEU A 402 -4.81 13.14 1.47
C LEU A 402 -5.51 12.99 0.11
N SER A 403 -6.08 14.07 -0.44
CA SER A 403 -6.73 14.05 -1.76
C SER A 403 -5.79 13.82 -2.94
N LYS A 404 -4.50 14.05 -2.74
CA LYS A 404 -3.44 13.92 -3.74
C LYS A 404 -2.55 12.70 -3.54
N LEU A 405 -2.84 11.82 -2.57
CA LEU A 405 -2.01 10.64 -2.28
C LEU A 405 -2.58 9.34 -2.85
N ILE A 406 -1.66 8.45 -3.23
CA ILE A 406 -1.92 7.06 -3.57
C ILE A 406 -0.99 6.17 -2.73
N PHE A 407 -1.54 5.14 -2.11
CA PHE A 407 -0.80 4.14 -1.34
C PHE A 407 -0.98 2.75 -1.98
N PRO A 408 -0.09 2.32 -2.89
CA PRO A 408 -0.29 1.08 -3.65
C PRO A 408 -0.26 -0.20 -2.82
N LEU A 409 0.26 -0.14 -1.58
CA LEU A 409 0.44 -1.29 -0.69
C LEU A 409 -0.72 -1.48 0.30
N GLU A 410 -1.79 -0.68 0.20
CA GLU A 410 -2.88 -0.64 1.18
C GLU A 410 -3.49 -2.02 1.55
N TYR A 411 -3.55 -2.94 0.57
CA TYR A 411 -4.11 -4.28 0.71
C TYR A 411 -3.05 -5.39 0.82
N LEU A 412 -1.79 -5.05 1.05
CA LEU A 412 -0.67 -5.99 1.08
C LEU A 412 -0.09 -6.14 2.47
N THR A 413 0.19 -7.37 2.88
CA THR A 413 1.08 -7.61 4.00
C THR A 413 2.54 -7.47 3.57
N LYS A 414 3.43 -7.20 4.52
CA LYS A 414 4.87 -7.11 4.22
C LYS A 414 5.45 -8.38 3.62
N GLN A 415 4.97 -9.53 4.08
CA GLN A 415 5.36 -10.83 3.54
C GLN A 415 4.98 -10.93 2.06
N GLN A 416 3.75 -10.51 1.71
CA GLN A 416 3.31 -10.47 0.32
C GLN A 416 4.15 -9.50 -0.52
N VAL A 417 4.44 -8.31 -0.01
CA VAL A 417 5.30 -7.33 -0.69
C VAL A 417 6.68 -7.91 -1.04
N ARG A 418 7.33 -8.57 -0.08
CA ARG A 418 8.63 -9.22 -0.32
C ARG A 418 8.53 -10.36 -1.33
N GLU A 419 7.48 -11.17 -1.23
CA GLU A 419 7.28 -12.29 -2.15
C GLU A 419 7.05 -11.81 -3.58
N TYR A 420 6.21 -10.80 -3.79
CA TYR A 420 6.02 -10.21 -5.12
C TYR A 420 7.30 -9.58 -5.65
N ALA A 421 8.01 -8.81 -4.83
CA ALA A 421 9.28 -8.23 -5.23
C ALA A 421 10.31 -9.29 -5.64
N ARG A 422 10.32 -10.45 -4.97
CA ARG A 422 11.17 -11.61 -5.30
C ARG A 422 10.74 -12.26 -6.61
N ILE A 423 9.45 -12.48 -6.83
CA ILE A 423 8.89 -13.07 -8.06
C ILE A 423 9.22 -12.20 -9.27
N ILE A 424 9.03 -10.88 -9.13
CA ILE A 424 9.34 -9.88 -10.16
C ILE A 424 10.87 -9.75 -10.38
N GLY A 425 11.66 -10.18 -9.39
CA GLY A 425 13.11 -9.99 -9.37
C GLY A 425 13.50 -8.51 -9.29
N LEU A 426 12.80 -7.73 -8.45
CA LEU A 426 13.17 -6.35 -8.14
C LEU A 426 14.51 -6.34 -7.38
N PRO A 427 15.50 -5.50 -7.75
CA PRO A 427 16.81 -5.47 -7.08
C PRO A 427 16.76 -5.37 -5.55
N SER A 428 15.78 -4.64 -5.03
CA SER A 428 15.57 -4.44 -3.59
C SER A 428 14.87 -5.61 -2.86
N HIS A 429 14.57 -6.74 -3.53
CA HIS A 429 13.70 -7.79 -2.96
C HIS A 429 14.19 -8.40 -1.64
N ASN A 430 15.51 -8.53 -1.47
CA ASN A 430 16.15 -9.08 -0.28
C ASN A 430 16.69 -7.99 0.67
N LYS A 431 16.46 -6.70 0.36
CA LYS A 431 16.94 -5.61 1.19
C LYS A 431 16.20 -5.61 2.53
N GLU A 432 16.96 -5.45 3.60
CA GLU A 432 16.38 -5.30 4.94
C GLU A 432 15.56 -4.01 5.04
N ASP A 433 14.63 -4.00 6.00
CA ASP A 433 13.82 -2.82 6.25
C ASP A 433 14.70 -1.77 6.94
N SER A 434 14.55 -0.53 6.51
CA SER A 434 15.12 0.63 7.21
C SER A 434 14.69 0.65 8.68
N VAL A 435 15.66 0.66 9.59
CA VAL A 435 15.45 0.78 11.04
C VAL A 435 16.00 2.13 11.51
N GLY A 436 15.20 2.91 12.22
CA GLY A 436 15.59 4.21 12.74
C GLY A 436 14.65 5.33 12.31
N LEU A 437 15.07 6.57 12.54
CA LEU A 437 14.34 7.76 12.08
C LEU A 437 14.47 7.87 10.55
N CYS A 438 13.41 8.32 9.88
CA CYS A 438 13.39 8.45 8.43
C CYS A 438 14.60 9.29 7.98
N PHE A 439 15.43 8.68 7.13
CA PHE A 439 16.66 9.25 6.57
C PHE A 439 17.88 9.43 7.50
N MET A 440 17.77 9.08 8.79
CA MET A 440 18.90 8.97 9.72
C MET A 440 19.09 7.50 10.14
N GLU A 441 19.10 6.63 9.14
CA GLU A 441 19.29 5.20 9.31
C GLU A 441 20.73 4.96 9.81
N ASP A 442 20.90 4.01 10.73
CA ASP A 442 22.16 3.64 11.41
C ASP A 442 22.78 4.66 12.39
N MET A 443 22.13 5.80 12.64
CA MET A 443 22.62 6.79 13.60
C MET A 443 22.15 6.53 15.03
N ASN A 444 23.08 6.47 15.99
CA ASN A 444 22.74 6.47 17.41
C ASN A 444 22.23 7.86 17.82
N ILE A 445 20.91 8.00 17.97
CA ILE A 445 20.22 9.27 18.35
C ILE A 445 20.85 9.88 19.61
N SER A 446 21.21 9.05 20.60
CA SER A 446 21.82 9.53 21.85
C SER A 446 23.18 10.19 21.59
N GLU A 447 24.03 9.55 20.79
CA GLU A 447 25.33 10.13 20.41
C GLU A 447 25.18 11.37 19.53
N TYR A 448 24.22 11.36 18.61
CA TYR A 448 23.90 12.53 17.78
C TYR A 448 23.48 13.73 18.63
N LEU A 449 22.53 13.54 19.55
CA LEU A 449 22.08 14.61 20.44
C LEU A 449 23.22 15.14 21.32
N LEU A 450 24.06 14.25 21.87
CA LEU A 450 25.25 14.65 22.63
C LEU A 450 26.26 15.43 21.78
N SER A 451 26.42 15.09 20.50
CA SER A 451 27.31 15.83 19.58
C SER A 451 26.79 17.23 19.25
N LYS A 452 25.47 17.43 19.27
CA LYS A 452 24.82 18.71 18.93
C LYS A 452 24.58 19.61 20.14
N LEU A 453 24.16 19.04 21.27
CA LEU A 453 23.80 19.77 22.48
C LEU A 453 24.93 19.83 23.52
N GLY A 454 25.96 19.00 23.36
CA GLY A 454 27.03 18.84 24.34
C GLY A 454 26.62 17.96 25.54
N LYS A 455 27.61 17.56 26.35
CA LYS A 455 27.35 16.87 27.62
C LYS A 455 26.99 17.89 28.69
N ASN A 456 25.91 17.62 29.44
CA ASN A 456 25.51 18.39 30.61
C ASN A 456 25.27 17.42 31.78
N THR A 457 26.35 17.02 32.45
CA THR A 457 26.29 15.97 33.47
C THR A 457 25.45 16.40 34.68
N GLY A 458 24.62 15.50 35.18
CA GLY A 458 23.74 15.75 36.33
C GLY A 458 23.42 14.48 37.11
N PRO A 459 22.92 14.60 38.34
CA PRO A 459 22.69 13.46 39.22
C PRO A 459 21.49 12.61 38.77
N ILE A 460 21.64 11.29 38.90
CA ILE A 460 20.54 10.33 38.86
C ILE A 460 20.10 10.07 40.31
N VAL A 461 18.84 10.38 40.62
CA VAL A 461 18.29 10.30 41.97
C VAL A 461 17.20 9.24 42.03
N ASP A 462 17.31 8.33 43.00
CA ASP A 462 16.22 7.41 43.32
C ASP A 462 15.05 8.19 43.92
N TYR A 463 13.88 8.09 43.30
CA TYR A 463 12.73 8.93 43.63
C TYR A 463 12.19 8.71 45.04
N LYS A 464 12.35 7.50 45.58
CA LYS A 464 11.81 7.10 46.89
C LYS A 464 12.76 7.46 48.01
N THR A 465 14.02 7.07 47.89
CA THR A 465 15.06 7.28 48.90
C THR A 465 15.68 8.68 48.84
N LYS A 466 15.49 9.40 47.73
CA LYS A 466 16.14 10.68 47.40
C LYS A 466 17.68 10.61 47.37
N GLN A 467 18.25 9.40 47.34
CA GLN A 467 19.68 9.22 47.24
C GLN A 467 20.16 9.42 45.80
N ILE A 468 21.32 10.05 45.66
CA ILE A 468 22.04 10.10 44.39
C ILE A 468 22.68 8.73 44.17
N ILE A 469 22.31 8.08 43.07
CA ILE A 469 22.74 6.72 42.74
C ILE A 469 23.62 6.67 41.49
N GLY A 470 23.83 7.80 40.81
CA GLY A 470 24.63 7.86 39.59
C GLY A 470 24.68 9.25 38.96
N GLU A 471 25.25 9.34 37.76
CA GLU A 471 25.38 10.58 36.97
C GLU A 471 25.10 10.32 35.50
N HIS A 472 24.20 11.08 34.90
CA HIS A 472 23.84 10.98 33.49
C HIS A 472 24.63 11.97 32.62
N PRO A 473 24.81 11.73 31.31
CA PRO A 473 25.52 12.66 30.41
C PRO A 473 24.67 13.88 29.98
N GLY A 474 23.37 13.86 30.25
CA GLY A 474 22.42 14.96 30.01
C GLY A 474 20.98 14.51 30.16
N VAL A 475 20.14 15.24 30.92
CA VAL A 475 18.73 14.85 31.19
C VAL A 475 17.92 14.71 29.89
N PHE A 476 18.18 15.57 28.90
CA PHE A 476 17.52 15.55 27.59
C PHE A 476 17.64 14.20 26.88
N ASN A 477 18.70 13.44 27.16
CA ASN A 477 19.00 12.18 26.47
C ASN A 477 18.19 10.98 26.99
N TYR A 478 17.21 11.21 27.86
CA TYR A 478 16.38 10.18 28.47
C TYR A 478 14.89 10.40 28.18
N SER A 479 14.17 9.30 28.06
CA SER A 479 12.71 9.27 27.93
C SER A 479 12.06 8.74 29.21
N ILE A 480 10.84 9.18 29.52
CA ILE A 480 10.06 8.61 30.63
C ILE A 480 9.77 7.13 30.34
N GLY A 481 9.91 6.28 31.35
CA GLY A 481 9.82 4.83 31.24
C GLY A 481 11.06 4.16 30.65
N GLN A 482 12.13 4.90 30.34
CA GLN A 482 13.36 4.32 29.84
C GLN A 482 14.06 3.49 30.92
N ARG A 483 14.41 2.26 30.55
CA ARG A 483 15.20 1.31 31.35
C ARG A 483 16.58 1.04 30.75
N LYS A 484 16.65 0.94 29.42
CA LYS A 484 17.88 0.58 28.70
C LYS A 484 18.94 1.67 28.87
N ASN A 485 20.20 1.24 29.00
CA ASN A 485 21.38 2.07 29.15
C ASN A 485 21.42 2.95 30.41
N LEU A 486 20.42 2.88 31.29
CA LEU A 486 20.39 3.62 32.55
C LEU A 486 21.46 3.10 33.52
N ASN A 487 21.59 1.77 33.65
CA ASN A 487 22.53 1.13 34.59
C ASN A 487 24.00 1.44 34.29
N ASN A 488 24.34 1.84 33.06
CA ASN A 488 25.71 2.24 32.68
C ASN A 488 26.16 3.52 33.39
N TYR A 489 25.22 4.27 33.94
CA TYR A 489 25.42 5.57 34.58
C TYR A 489 25.14 5.53 36.09
N ILE A 490 24.83 4.35 36.64
CA ILE A 490 24.59 4.11 38.06
C ILE A 490 25.88 3.65 38.72
N TYR A 491 26.19 4.15 39.91
CA TYR A 491 27.39 3.75 40.66
C TYR A 491 27.32 2.26 41.05
N THR A 492 28.44 1.57 40.91
CA THR A 492 28.61 0.12 41.14
C THR A 492 28.27 -0.38 42.55
N LYS A 493 28.13 0.53 43.53
CA LYS A 493 27.69 0.23 44.90
C LYS A 493 26.18 -0.03 45.01
N CYS A 494 25.40 0.35 44.01
CA CYS A 494 23.98 0.03 43.94
C CYS A 494 23.81 -1.37 43.33
N ASN A 495 22.78 -2.13 43.74
CA ASN A 495 22.52 -3.45 43.18
C ASN A 495 22.30 -3.35 41.65
N PRO A 496 23.24 -3.85 40.82
CA PRO A 496 23.20 -3.65 39.37
C PRO A 496 22.10 -4.48 38.70
N ASN A 497 21.55 -5.47 39.41
CA ASN A 497 20.47 -6.32 38.93
C ASN A 497 19.07 -5.71 39.13
N THR A 498 18.95 -4.59 39.86
CA THR A 498 17.64 -3.96 40.04
C THR A 498 17.25 -3.14 38.81
N LEU A 499 16.07 -3.42 38.27
CA LEU A 499 15.52 -2.70 37.14
C LEU A 499 15.01 -1.34 37.62
N ARG A 500 15.53 -0.27 37.03
CA ARG A 500 15.10 1.11 37.28
C ARG A 500 14.54 1.73 36.02
N TYR A 501 13.54 2.58 36.21
CA TYR A 501 12.86 3.31 35.15
C TYR A 501 12.93 4.80 35.43
N VAL A 502 13.17 5.58 34.38
CA VAL A 502 13.05 7.04 34.46
C VAL A 502 11.60 7.42 34.68
N ILE A 503 11.31 8.23 35.70
CA ILE A 503 9.94 8.70 35.99
C ILE A 503 9.75 10.20 35.92
N LYS A 504 10.84 10.97 36.06
CA LYS A 504 10.78 12.44 35.99
C LYS A 504 12.10 13.02 35.51
N LYS A 505 12.00 14.09 34.73
CA LYS A 505 13.11 14.88 34.21
C LYS A 505 12.98 16.29 34.76
N ASP A 506 13.89 16.70 35.63
CA ASP A 506 13.97 18.08 36.10
C ASP A 506 15.05 18.81 35.32
N LEU A 507 14.63 19.53 34.27
CA LEU A 507 15.53 20.27 33.39
C LEU A 507 16.16 21.49 34.08
N ASN A 508 15.43 22.11 35.03
CA ASN A 508 15.90 23.32 35.71
C ASN A 508 17.08 23.00 36.63
N ASN A 509 16.99 21.88 37.35
CA ASN A 509 18.05 21.42 38.26
C ASN A 509 19.00 20.40 37.61
N ASN A 510 18.75 20.02 36.35
CA ASN A 510 19.49 18.99 35.61
C ASN A 510 19.53 17.65 36.37
N VAL A 511 18.39 17.20 36.91
CA VAL A 511 18.27 15.97 37.71
C VAL A 511 17.38 14.95 36.99
N LEU A 512 17.83 13.69 36.95
CA LEU A 512 17.05 12.56 36.45
C LEU A 512 16.53 11.71 37.60
N TYR A 513 15.21 11.59 37.75
CA TYR A 513 14.61 10.76 38.78
C TYR A 513 14.22 9.39 38.24
N VAL A 514 14.54 8.35 39.02
CA VAL A 514 14.27 6.96 38.66
C VAL A 514 13.57 6.21 39.80
N THR A 515 12.87 5.14 39.47
CA THR A 515 12.23 4.27 40.46
C THR A 515 12.38 2.79 40.09
N GLU A 516 12.35 1.93 41.11
CA GLU A 516 12.21 0.47 40.96
C GLU A 516 10.72 0.06 40.93
N ASP A 517 9.83 0.90 41.48
CA ASP A 517 8.40 0.62 41.69
C ASP A 517 7.51 1.02 40.49
N TYR A 518 8.05 1.05 39.26
CA TYR A 518 7.34 1.60 38.08
C TYR A 518 6.12 0.77 37.63
N ASP A 519 6.06 -0.47 38.07
CA ASP A 519 4.94 -1.40 37.84
C ASP A 519 4.02 -1.55 39.07
N SER A 520 4.19 -0.71 40.10
CA SER A 520 3.32 -0.73 41.27
C SER A 520 1.90 -0.22 40.95
N GLU A 521 0.97 -0.46 41.88
CA GLU A 521 -0.44 -0.10 41.72
C GLU A 521 -0.66 1.39 41.50
N GLU A 522 0.16 2.25 42.13
CA GLU A 522 0.13 3.72 41.97
C GLU A 522 0.28 4.15 40.50
N TYR A 523 1.02 3.38 39.71
CA TYR A 523 1.24 3.70 38.31
C TYR A 523 0.22 2.99 37.41
N THR A 524 -0.16 1.75 37.74
CA THR A 524 -0.82 0.84 36.79
C THR A 524 -2.33 0.66 36.98
N GLN A 525 -2.85 0.85 38.20
CA GLN A 525 -4.29 0.69 38.48
C GLN A 525 -5.11 1.87 37.94
N PRO A 526 -6.45 1.76 37.81
CA PRO A 526 -7.31 2.88 37.41
C PRO A 526 -7.06 4.14 38.23
N GLY A 527 -6.85 5.28 37.55
CA GLY A 527 -6.40 6.54 38.18
C GLY A 527 -4.89 6.68 38.32
N GLY A 528 -4.14 5.61 38.06
CA GLY A 528 -2.68 5.60 38.07
C GLY A 528 -2.07 6.42 36.92
N VAL A 529 -0.86 6.91 37.15
CA VAL A 529 -0.26 7.95 36.31
C VAL A 529 0.16 7.44 34.92
N ARG A 530 0.22 6.12 34.71
CA ARG A 530 0.45 5.50 33.38
C ARG A 530 -0.83 5.29 32.56
N ARG A 531 -1.98 5.78 33.05
CA ARG A 531 -3.28 5.65 32.40
C ARG A 531 -3.87 6.97 31.95
N SER A 532 -3.22 8.10 32.20
CA SER A 532 -3.72 9.38 31.72
C SER A 532 -2.60 10.35 31.36
N PHE A 533 -2.90 11.24 30.43
CA PHE A 533 -1.99 12.31 30.03
C PHE A 533 -2.79 13.47 29.42
N LYS A 534 -2.18 14.66 29.44
CA LYS A 534 -2.75 15.83 28.77
C LYS A 534 -2.41 15.79 27.29
N ILE A 535 -3.26 16.38 26.48
CA ILE A 535 -3.04 16.54 25.04
C ILE A 535 -3.13 18.01 24.62
N THR A 536 -2.31 18.40 23.66
CA THR A 536 -2.29 19.73 23.05
C THR A 536 -2.09 19.60 21.54
N ASP A 537 -2.15 20.71 20.81
CA ASP A 537 -1.93 20.71 19.34
C ASP A 537 -2.78 19.64 18.63
N ILE A 538 -4.08 19.62 18.97
CA ILE A 538 -5.04 18.67 18.41
C ILE A 538 -5.25 19.00 16.95
N PHE A 539 -5.04 18.02 16.10
CA PHE A 539 -5.25 18.11 14.67
C PHE A 539 -6.16 16.97 14.22
N PHE A 540 -7.25 17.31 13.53
CA PHE A 540 -8.08 16.34 12.83
C PHE A 540 -7.74 16.36 11.35
N ASN A 541 -7.52 15.18 10.78
CA ASN A 541 -7.20 15.04 9.36
C ASN A 541 -8.44 15.18 8.47
N THR A 542 -9.63 15.24 9.06
CA THR A 542 -10.92 15.25 8.37
C THR A 542 -11.78 16.45 8.78
N THR A 543 -12.57 16.99 7.85
CA THR A 543 -13.29 18.26 8.04
C THR A 543 -14.62 18.12 8.78
N ASP A 544 -15.23 16.93 8.76
CA ASP A 544 -16.46 16.59 9.48
C ASP A 544 -16.18 15.92 10.84
N TYR A 545 -15.00 16.14 11.41
CA TYR A 545 -14.57 15.51 12.67
C TYR A 545 -15.60 15.68 13.80
N ALA A 546 -16.31 16.81 13.87
CA ALA A 546 -17.35 17.03 14.87
C ALA A 546 -18.53 16.05 14.72
N GLU A 547 -18.97 15.79 13.48
CA GLU A 547 -20.03 14.81 13.19
C GLU A 547 -19.56 13.38 13.54
N VAL A 548 -18.29 13.07 13.27
CA VAL A 548 -17.70 11.77 13.60
C VAL A 548 -17.59 11.58 15.11
N LEU A 549 -17.06 12.58 15.82
CA LEU A 549 -16.92 12.54 17.28
C LEU A 549 -18.26 12.43 18.00
N ASN A 550 -19.32 13.09 17.50
CA ASN A 550 -20.65 12.99 18.09
C ASN A 550 -21.18 11.56 18.14
N ARG A 551 -20.77 10.67 17.22
CA ARG A 551 -21.16 9.24 17.24
C ARG A 551 -20.55 8.46 18.40
N CYS A 552 -19.47 9.00 18.98
CA CYS A 552 -18.70 8.39 20.05
C CYS A 552 -18.84 9.15 21.37
N LYS A 553 -19.71 10.16 21.40
CA LYS A 553 -19.95 10.99 22.58
C LYS A 553 -20.61 10.17 23.67
N ILE A 554 -20.17 10.37 24.91
CA ILE A 554 -20.75 9.74 26.08
C ILE A 554 -21.88 10.67 26.57
N GLU A 555 -23.14 10.22 26.47
CA GLU A 555 -24.32 10.99 26.88
C GLU A 555 -24.52 10.98 28.41
N ASP A 556 -24.15 9.86 29.07
CA ASP A 556 -24.32 9.67 30.51
C ASP A 556 -23.11 10.19 31.29
N GLY A 557 -23.13 11.48 31.59
CA GLY A 557 -22.12 12.14 32.40
C GLY A 557 -21.90 13.58 31.98
N ILE A 558 -22.94 14.41 32.10
CA ILE A 558 -22.76 15.86 32.18
C ILE A 558 -22.14 16.16 33.54
N ASP A 559 -20.87 15.78 33.70
CA ASP A 559 -20.03 16.45 34.67
C ASP A 559 -19.84 17.86 34.09
N ALA A 560 -19.89 18.89 34.94
CA ALA A 560 -19.96 20.30 34.57
C ALA A 560 -18.72 20.86 33.82
N HIS A 561 -17.96 20.02 33.12
CA HIS A 561 -16.57 20.24 32.78
C HIS A 561 -16.24 20.16 31.29
N GLY A 562 -16.88 19.35 30.43
CA GLY A 562 -16.62 19.31 28.97
C GLY A 562 -17.15 18.06 28.25
N ASP A 563 -16.93 17.94 26.94
CA ASP A 563 -17.40 16.79 26.15
C ASP A 563 -16.44 15.60 26.25
N ALA A 564 -16.99 14.38 26.44
CA ALA A 564 -16.23 13.13 26.56
C ALA A 564 -16.56 12.15 25.43
N TYR A 565 -15.53 11.48 24.88
CA TYR A 565 -15.64 10.61 23.72
C TYR A 565 -14.94 9.26 23.95
N ARG A 566 -15.57 8.16 23.53
CA ARG A 566 -14.94 6.81 23.50
C ARG A 566 -14.18 6.63 22.20
N LEU A 567 -12.85 6.56 22.27
CA LEU A 567 -11.98 6.45 21.09
C LEU A 567 -10.93 5.37 21.30
N ARG A 568 -10.47 4.77 20.21
CA ARG A 568 -9.23 3.97 20.23
C ARG A 568 -8.04 4.87 19.95
N VAL A 569 -6.92 4.64 20.61
CA VAL A 569 -5.71 5.43 20.42
C VAL A 569 -4.46 4.58 20.23
N LYS A 570 -3.52 5.10 19.42
CA LYS A 570 -2.12 4.65 19.39
C LYS A 570 -1.23 5.72 19.99
N LEU A 571 -0.29 5.30 20.86
CA LEU A 571 0.70 6.21 21.49
C LEU A 571 2.09 6.12 20.83
N ARG A 572 2.26 5.17 19.91
CA ARG A 572 3.44 4.94 19.07
C ARG A 572 3.06 4.02 17.91
N HIS A 573 3.93 3.96 16.90
CA HIS A 573 3.79 3.00 15.81
C HIS A 573 3.91 1.55 16.32
N SER A 574 2.78 0.87 16.39
CA SER A 574 2.64 -0.53 16.79
C SER A 574 1.27 -1.08 16.35
N PRO A 575 1.07 -2.40 16.33
CA PRO A 575 -0.25 -3.00 16.12
C PRO A 575 -1.20 -2.81 17.31
N LYS A 576 -0.70 -2.36 18.47
CA LYS A 576 -1.49 -2.25 19.70
C LYS A 576 -2.32 -0.97 19.70
N PHE A 577 -3.61 -1.12 20.01
CA PHE A 577 -4.54 -0.03 20.30
C PHE A 577 -4.87 -0.03 21.79
N TYR A 578 -5.19 1.17 22.29
CA TYR A 578 -5.77 1.36 23.62
C TYR A 578 -7.18 1.89 23.48
N ASP A 579 -8.14 1.28 24.18
CA ASP A 579 -9.42 1.94 24.38
C ASP A 579 -9.22 3.12 25.35
N SER A 580 -9.91 4.22 25.08
CA SER A 580 -9.74 5.44 25.85
C SER A 580 -11.02 6.25 25.98
N ILE A 581 -11.08 7.04 27.04
CA ILE A 581 -12.01 8.15 27.19
C ILE A 581 -11.21 9.43 26.98
N THR A 582 -11.58 10.20 25.96
CA THR A 582 -10.94 11.47 25.62
C THR A 582 -11.86 12.61 26.04
N HIS A 583 -11.37 13.46 26.93
CA HIS A 583 -12.06 14.65 27.39
C HIS A 583 -11.53 15.88 26.64
N LEU A 584 -12.41 16.55 25.90
CA LEU A 584 -12.10 17.79 25.20
C LEU A 584 -12.78 18.96 25.92
N TYR A 585 -11.96 19.84 26.47
CA TYR A 585 -12.34 20.98 27.27
C TYR A 585 -12.06 22.28 26.49
N ASN A 586 -13.00 23.23 26.52
CA ASN A 586 -12.85 24.53 25.84
C ASN A 586 -11.65 25.36 26.37
N ASN A 587 -11.13 25.04 27.57
CA ASN A 587 -10.11 25.83 28.28
C ASN A 587 -8.73 25.13 28.39
N SER A 588 -8.31 24.39 27.35
CA SER A 588 -6.94 23.85 27.18
C SER A 588 -6.53 22.68 28.08
N SER A 589 -7.42 22.15 28.92
CA SER A 589 -7.12 21.06 29.86
C SER A 589 -7.39 19.65 29.30
N ASN A 590 -7.31 19.45 27.98
CA ASN A 590 -7.67 18.20 27.29
C ASN A 590 -6.89 17.00 27.83
N ILE A 591 -7.59 15.90 28.14
CA ILE A 591 -7.01 14.71 28.76
C ILE A 591 -7.47 13.44 28.04
N VAL A 592 -6.56 12.48 27.90
CA VAL A 592 -6.87 11.11 27.45
C VAL A 592 -6.67 10.16 28.62
N CYS A 593 -7.69 9.34 28.89
CA CYS A 593 -7.68 8.30 29.93
C CYS A 593 -7.73 6.92 29.26
N LEU A 594 -6.70 6.10 29.46
CA LEU A 594 -6.54 4.77 28.88
C LEU A 594 -7.24 3.69 29.72
N SER A 595 -7.78 2.67 29.03
CA SER A 595 -8.38 1.47 29.64
C SER A 595 -7.36 0.54 30.30
N GLU A 596 -6.07 0.74 30.05
CA GLU A 596 -4.95 0.02 30.68
C GLU A 596 -3.70 0.91 30.71
N ALA A 597 -2.71 0.53 31.52
CA ALA A 597 -1.49 1.32 31.71
C ALA A 597 -0.48 1.13 30.57
N ASP A 598 0.18 2.21 30.16
CA ASP A 598 1.27 2.19 29.19
C ASP A 598 2.59 2.68 29.83
N SER A 599 3.71 2.01 29.54
CA SER A 599 5.01 2.33 30.15
C SER A 599 5.77 3.48 29.50
N GLY A 600 5.36 3.95 28.32
CA GLY A 600 6.13 4.90 27.49
C GLY A 600 5.34 6.14 27.08
N ILE A 601 4.43 6.62 27.94
CA ILE A 601 3.82 7.94 27.75
C ILE A 601 4.93 8.99 27.90
N SER A 602 5.22 9.73 26.84
CA SER A 602 6.31 10.70 26.79
C SER A 602 5.85 12.01 26.17
N THR A 603 6.18 13.13 26.82
CA THR A 603 5.92 14.47 26.27
C THR A 603 6.61 14.63 24.93
N GLY A 604 5.91 15.17 23.94
CA GLY A 604 6.42 15.37 22.58
C GLY A 604 6.05 14.26 21.58
N GLN A 605 5.67 13.07 22.06
CA GLN A 605 5.09 12.04 21.20
C GLN A 605 3.62 12.34 20.87
N TYR A 606 3.04 11.60 19.92
CA TYR A 606 1.67 11.79 19.48
C TYR A 606 0.73 10.71 20.00
N CYS A 607 -0.45 11.13 20.43
CA CYS A 607 -1.61 10.28 20.61
C CYS A 607 -2.46 10.38 19.34
N VAL A 608 -2.62 9.28 18.61
CA VAL A 608 -3.37 9.23 17.35
C VAL A 608 -4.74 8.61 17.61
N PHE A 609 -5.80 9.30 17.21
CA PHE A 609 -7.19 8.90 17.44
C PHE A 609 -7.74 8.07 16.30
N TYR A 610 -8.46 7.02 16.64
CA TYR A 610 -9.09 6.11 15.70
C TYR A 610 -10.54 5.84 16.09
N LEU A 611 -11.39 5.75 15.06
CA LEU A 611 -12.73 5.19 15.15
C LEU A 611 -12.82 4.05 14.14
N ASP A 612 -13.01 2.82 14.63
CA ASP A 612 -12.83 1.63 13.80
C ASP A 612 -11.49 1.72 13.05
N ASP A 613 -11.47 1.53 11.73
CA ASP A 613 -10.25 1.59 10.93
C ASP A 613 -9.91 3.03 10.45
N LEU A 614 -10.73 4.02 10.80
CA LEU A 614 -10.52 5.41 10.42
C LEU A 614 -9.55 6.10 11.38
N CYS A 615 -8.42 6.58 10.86
CA CYS A 615 -7.55 7.51 11.56
C CYS A 615 -8.19 8.90 11.49
N LEU A 616 -8.53 9.48 12.64
CA LEU A 616 -9.21 10.79 12.73
C LEU A 616 -8.22 11.96 12.78
N GLY A 617 -7.00 11.70 13.24
CA GLY A 617 -6.03 12.74 13.52
C GLY A 617 -5.18 12.42 14.74
N SER A 618 -4.48 13.42 15.27
CA SER A 618 -3.60 13.23 16.42
C SER A 618 -3.41 14.50 17.25
N ALA A 619 -2.94 14.30 18.47
CA ALA A 619 -2.59 15.37 19.40
C ALA A 619 -1.23 15.09 20.05
N LYS A 620 -0.51 16.17 20.38
CA LYS A 620 0.77 16.09 21.08
C LYS A 620 0.53 15.77 22.56
N MET A 621 1.18 14.71 23.05
CA MET A 621 1.10 14.31 24.45
C MET A 621 1.94 15.22 25.33
N ILE A 622 1.39 15.58 26.50
CA ILE A 622 2.08 16.27 27.59
C ILE A 622 1.87 15.46 28.86
N THR A 623 2.96 14.96 29.42
CA THR A 623 2.94 14.27 30.70
C THR A 623 3.14 15.25 31.86
N SER A 624 2.58 14.93 33.01
CA SER A 624 2.51 15.81 34.19
C SER A 624 3.67 15.64 35.18
N TYR A 625 4.76 14.95 34.81
CA TYR A 625 5.81 14.52 35.74
C TYR A 625 6.93 15.54 35.96
#